data_AF-A0A316VJI1-F1
#
_entry.id   AF-A0A316VJI1-F1
#
_cell.length_a   1.000
_cell.length_b   1.000
_cell.length_c   1.000
_cell.angle_alpha   90.00
_cell.angle_beta   90.00
_cell.angle_gamma   90.00
#
_symmetry.space_group_name_H-M   'P 1'
#
loop_
_entity.id
_entity.type
_entity.pdbx_description
1 polymer ?
#
loop_
_entity_poly.entity_id
_entity_poly.type
_entity_poly.pdbx_seq_one_letter_code
_entity_poly.pdbx_strand_id
1 'polypeptide(L)'
;MLPTHAGQVEGASNQSSTADSSTMHAYPPSGGRTGFRDGHNSLQTRIFGSRGITACTVQTKTPLENEAESPIEQVHTNNIPQKHAVKPPRWRTLEFKFYALVFLTIVPLMCWVPIRLSLDSAKNYPIYSSHLQRGWLFGRLRDDSDFQYKSFRDYVPVLFIVMIAYLALSKFSERAGTAETYRSLADRIIRPNRVPFLVVFTSIFVVALHGLNVIKLLFACAVNYMLSLLLGGTPLATPMIWAWNVGTLYAVHYYEGFSFESINDSLSWMDNYTGLLPRWQINFNITMLRLVSFGLDYHWARKAAAAGTQAGSANTSSRPILDARKRGEAPLALQDYSVLNYLLYALYPPLFIAGPIMTFNDFIRQTYNPLNVSQRYTLTYAVRWIFSLLSMEFILHFMYVNAIKDSKAWRGSTPLELSMIGFWNLIVVWLKLLIPWRFFRLWALADGIDAPENMIRCMANNYSTLGFWRSWHRSYNLWIVRYIYVPVGGAKNAIPATLLVFTFVALWHDLSLKLLTWGWLVTLFILPEVICRQFFTEKQYGDLWWFRHLCAAGGVINVLMMMTANLVGFAIGTDGMAYMWQQLLADWDGILFMFSACAVLFVGVQVMFEYREEELRRGIDRKC
;
A
#
# COMPACT_ATOMS: atom_id res chain seq x y z
N MET A 1 -46.84 -17.69 -37.13
CA MET A 1 -47.97 -16.76 -36.94
C MET A 1 -47.40 -15.41 -36.53
N LEU A 2 -47.33 -14.50 -37.51
CA LEU A 2 -47.52 -13.05 -37.33
C LEU A 2 -48.84 -12.80 -36.55
N PRO A 3 -49.15 -11.60 -36.00
CA PRO A 3 -48.79 -10.28 -36.56
C PRO A 3 -48.53 -9.15 -35.49
N THR A 4 -47.77 -8.09 -35.82
CA THR A 4 -48.21 -6.68 -36.09
C THR A 4 -48.39 -5.78 -34.84
N HIS A 5 -48.27 -4.45 -34.81
CA HIS A 5 -48.18 -3.29 -35.76
C HIS A 5 -47.40 -2.16 -35.03
N ALA A 6 -46.50 -1.36 -35.63
CA ALA A 6 -46.67 -0.14 -36.46
C ALA A 6 -47.33 1.05 -35.72
N GLY A 7 -46.98 2.34 -35.88
CA GLY A 7 -46.14 3.10 -36.84
C GLY A 7 -45.70 4.46 -36.23
N GLN A 8 -44.61 5.11 -36.67
CA GLN A 8 -44.40 5.96 -37.87
C GLN A 8 -45.12 7.33 -37.87
N VAL A 9 -44.32 8.42 -37.98
CA VAL A 9 -44.43 9.62 -38.87
C VAL A 9 -43.02 10.28 -38.86
N GLU A 10 -42.17 10.31 -39.90
CA GLU A 10 -42.13 10.98 -41.23
C GLU A 10 -41.70 12.47 -41.27
N GLY A 11 -40.84 12.80 -42.27
CA GLY A 11 -40.52 14.15 -42.75
C GLY A 11 -39.00 14.45 -42.91
N ALA A 12 -38.29 13.95 -43.94
CA ALA A 12 -38.04 14.57 -45.27
C ALA A 12 -37.12 15.82 -45.26
N SER A 13 -35.90 15.76 -45.79
CA SER A 13 -35.49 16.28 -47.13
C SER A 13 -34.27 17.21 -46.92
N ASN A 14 -33.31 17.51 -47.81
CA ASN A 14 -32.76 16.98 -49.06
C ASN A 14 -31.40 17.70 -49.30
N GLN A 15 -30.58 17.16 -50.22
CA GLN A 15 -29.57 17.87 -51.06
C GLN A 15 -28.23 18.31 -50.39
N SER A 16 -27.09 17.68 -50.73
CA SER A 16 -26.20 17.88 -51.92
C SER A 16 -25.40 19.20 -51.82
N SER A 17 -24.10 19.35 -52.10
CA SER A 17 -23.11 18.59 -52.88
C SER A 17 -21.72 19.26 -52.73
N THR A 18 -20.64 18.49 -52.98
CA THR A 18 -19.37 18.88 -53.68
C THR A 18 -18.49 20.02 -53.13
N ALA A 19 -17.17 20.06 -53.26
CA ALA A 19 -16.08 19.15 -53.65
C ALA A 19 -14.75 19.94 -53.51
N ASP A 20 -13.63 19.21 -53.46
CA ASP A 20 -12.30 19.55 -53.99
C ASP A 20 -11.48 20.72 -53.38
N SER A 21 -10.38 20.40 -52.67
CA SER A 21 -8.99 20.27 -53.20
C SER A 21 -8.18 21.50 -52.72
N SER A 22 -6.87 21.55 -52.53
CA SER A 22 -5.71 20.67 -52.70
C SER A 22 -4.52 21.38 -52.02
N THR A 23 -3.43 20.64 -51.72
CA THR A 23 -1.99 21.05 -51.66
C THR A 23 -1.54 22.17 -50.70
N MET A 24 -0.30 22.28 -50.19
CA MET A 24 0.87 21.44 -49.89
C MET A 24 1.90 22.41 -49.24
N HIS A 25 2.78 21.92 -48.35
CA HIS A 25 4.09 22.46 -47.96
C HIS A 25 4.31 23.60 -46.92
N ALA A 26 5.33 23.32 -46.09
CA ALA A 26 6.43 24.18 -45.58
C ALA A 26 6.35 24.77 -44.15
N TYR A 27 7.26 24.28 -43.29
CA TYR A 27 7.95 25.01 -42.20
C TYR A 27 9.22 25.70 -42.78
N PRO A 28 9.93 26.61 -42.09
CA PRO A 28 9.59 27.69 -41.14
C PRO A 28 10.28 29.05 -41.52
N PRO A 29 10.25 30.14 -40.71
CA PRO A 29 11.33 30.36 -39.71
C PRO A 29 10.95 31.19 -38.46
N SER A 30 11.96 31.30 -37.58
CA SER A 30 12.14 31.99 -36.30
C SER A 30 11.56 33.40 -36.05
N GLY A 31 11.15 33.62 -34.79
CA GLY A 31 11.47 34.84 -34.02
C GLY A 31 10.42 35.95 -34.00
N GLY A 32 9.68 36.08 -32.89
CA GLY A 32 8.82 37.24 -32.63
C GLY A 32 8.16 37.19 -31.26
N ARG A 33 8.68 37.96 -30.31
CA ARG A 33 8.02 38.26 -29.03
C ARG A 33 6.70 39.00 -29.31
N THR A 34 5.57 38.41 -28.90
CA THR A 34 4.39 39.18 -28.47
C THR A 34 3.61 38.35 -27.47
N GLY A 35 3.36 38.94 -26.30
CA GLY A 35 2.72 38.28 -25.17
C GLY A 35 1.28 37.86 -25.45
N PHE A 36 0.89 36.71 -24.90
CA PHE A 36 -0.50 36.35 -24.71
C PHE A 36 -0.69 35.74 -23.32
N ARG A 37 -1.42 36.52 -22.51
CA ARG A 37 -2.17 36.20 -21.30
C ARG A 37 -2.14 34.73 -20.85
N ASP A 38 -1.54 34.52 -19.68
CA ASP A 38 -1.85 33.40 -18.78
C ASP A 38 -3.33 33.45 -18.38
N GLY A 39 -4.17 32.73 -19.12
CA GLY A 39 -5.49 32.33 -18.69
C GLY A 39 -5.36 31.29 -17.57
N HIS A 40 -5.11 31.76 -16.34
CA HIS A 40 -5.20 30.93 -15.15
C HIS A 40 -6.59 30.27 -15.07
N ASN A 41 -6.62 28.94 -15.01
CA ASN A 41 -7.77 28.14 -14.56
C ASN A 41 -8.11 28.47 -13.08
N SER A 42 -8.69 29.64 -12.85
CA SER A 42 -8.90 30.25 -11.54
C SER A 42 -9.89 29.48 -10.66
N LEU A 43 -10.83 28.74 -11.24
CA LEU A 43 -11.80 27.91 -10.51
C LEU A 43 -11.19 26.60 -10.01
N GLN A 44 -10.40 25.90 -10.83
CA GLN A 44 -9.72 24.66 -10.40
C GLN A 44 -8.64 24.94 -9.36
N THR A 45 -7.87 26.03 -9.51
CA THR A 45 -6.84 26.41 -8.52
C THR A 45 -7.45 26.97 -7.23
N ARG A 46 -8.65 27.59 -7.28
CA ARG A 46 -9.38 28.03 -6.08
C ARG A 46 -10.11 26.90 -5.36
N ILE A 47 -10.74 25.96 -6.08
CA ILE A 47 -11.49 24.84 -5.46
C ILE A 47 -10.53 23.76 -4.93
N PHE A 48 -9.39 23.50 -5.58
CA PHE A 48 -8.50 22.42 -5.19
C PHE A 48 -7.16 22.91 -4.60
N GLY A 49 -6.83 24.20 -4.67
CA GLY A 49 -5.46 24.68 -4.39
C GLY A 49 -4.46 24.13 -5.42
N SER A 50 -3.17 24.50 -5.32
CA SER A 50 -2.13 23.92 -6.19
C SER A 50 -1.84 22.43 -5.94
N ARG A 51 -2.61 21.80 -5.03
CA ARG A 51 -2.35 20.46 -4.50
C ARG A 51 -3.57 19.53 -4.47
N GLY A 52 -4.81 19.97 -4.34
CA GLY A 52 -5.99 19.06 -4.35
C GLY A 52 -5.81 17.79 -3.50
N ILE A 53 -6.23 16.65 -4.04
CA ILE A 53 -6.09 15.32 -3.40
C ILE A 53 -4.65 14.74 -3.53
N THR A 54 -3.65 15.51 -4.03
CA THR A 54 -2.20 15.16 -3.87
C THR A 54 -1.81 14.98 -2.40
N ALA A 55 -2.66 15.43 -1.48
CA ALA A 55 -2.45 15.22 -0.06
C ALA A 55 -2.54 13.73 0.36
N CYS A 56 -3.02 12.81 -0.49
CA CYS A 56 -2.96 11.35 -0.25
C CYS A 56 -1.62 10.71 -0.70
N THR A 57 -0.74 11.46 -1.38
CA THR A 57 0.48 10.93 -2.01
C THR A 57 1.73 11.53 -1.36
N VAL A 58 2.79 10.73 -1.16
CA VAL A 58 4.04 11.20 -0.52
C VAL A 58 4.66 12.33 -1.36
N GLN A 59 5.07 13.44 -0.72
CA GLN A 59 5.58 14.63 -1.44
C GLN A 59 6.71 14.30 -2.44
N THR A 60 6.51 14.72 -3.69
CA THR A 60 7.53 14.82 -4.75
C THR A 60 8.04 16.27 -4.83
N LYS A 61 8.92 16.68 -3.90
CA LYS A 61 9.70 17.91 -4.14
C LYS A 61 10.88 17.55 -5.06
N THR A 62 10.90 18.16 -6.24
CA THR A 62 12.10 18.34 -7.06
C THR A 62 13.15 19.11 -6.26
N PRO A 63 14.39 18.62 -6.14
CA PRO A 63 15.52 19.43 -5.72
C PRO A 63 16.37 19.73 -6.96
N LEU A 64 16.25 20.95 -7.48
CA LEU A 64 17.44 21.61 -8.00
C LEU A 64 18.05 22.36 -6.80
N GLU A 65 19.37 22.26 -6.73
CA GLU A 65 20.31 22.96 -5.84
C GLU A 65 20.67 22.31 -4.48
N ASN A 66 21.98 22.03 -4.43
CA ASN A 66 22.92 21.96 -3.30
C ASN A 66 23.24 20.58 -2.71
N GLU A 67 24.27 19.98 -3.35
CA GLU A 67 25.55 19.48 -2.81
C GLU A 67 25.52 18.67 -1.49
N ALA A 68 25.89 17.38 -1.52
CA ALA A 68 27.24 16.80 -1.52
C ALA A 68 27.82 16.68 -0.09
N GLU A 69 28.01 15.42 0.33
CA GLU A 69 29.10 14.87 1.17
C GLU A 69 28.67 13.88 2.26
N SER A 70 29.64 13.02 2.60
CA SER A 70 29.67 11.89 3.52
C SER A 70 31.05 11.90 4.19
N PRO A 71 31.31 11.17 5.28
CA PRO A 71 30.50 10.93 6.47
C PRO A 71 31.33 11.15 7.78
N ILE A 72 30.63 11.10 8.92
CA ILE A 72 31.16 11.00 10.31
C ILE A 72 31.91 12.25 10.83
N GLU A 73 31.17 13.15 11.48
CA GLU A 73 31.64 13.82 12.69
C GLU A 73 30.45 14.35 13.50
N GLN A 74 30.48 14.16 14.82
CA GLN A 74 29.55 14.80 15.74
C GLN A 74 29.87 16.30 15.76
N VAL A 75 29.23 17.08 14.90
CA VAL A 75 29.35 18.54 14.93
C VAL A 75 27.98 19.17 14.99
N HIS A 76 27.78 19.98 16.04
CA HIS A 76 26.72 20.95 16.18
C HIS A 76 26.54 21.74 14.88
N THR A 77 25.46 21.48 14.14
CA THR A 77 25.12 22.25 12.94
C THR A 77 23.97 23.20 13.23
N ASN A 78 24.33 24.38 13.75
CA ASN A 78 23.59 25.60 13.47
C ASN A 78 23.76 25.89 11.98
N ASN A 79 22.79 25.45 11.16
CA ASN A 79 22.35 26.09 9.90
C ASN A 79 21.39 25.14 9.17
N ILE A 80 20.16 25.05 9.69
CA ILE A 80 19.01 24.54 8.95
C ILE A 80 18.32 25.75 8.32
N PRO A 81 18.08 25.79 7.00
CA PRO A 81 17.26 26.83 6.40
C PRO A 81 15.84 26.72 6.99
N GLN A 82 15.38 27.82 7.63
CA GLN A 82 14.10 27.96 8.35
C GLN A 82 12.99 27.01 7.88
N LYS A 83 12.73 25.93 8.64
CA LYS A 83 11.58 25.03 8.47
C LYS A 83 11.07 24.60 9.83
N HIS A 84 9.92 25.16 10.21
CA HIS A 84 9.17 24.94 11.45
C HIS A 84 10.00 25.15 12.74
N ALA A 85 9.77 26.26 13.44
CA ALA A 85 10.24 26.41 14.81
C ALA A 85 9.62 25.27 15.65
N VAL A 86 10.45 24.30 16.02
CA VAL A 86 9.99 23.10 16.72
C VAL A 86 9.44 23.51 18.09
N LYS A 87 8.17 23.17 18.36
CA LYS A 87 7.48 23.61 19.59
C LYS A 87 8.08 22.92 20.82
N PRO A 88 8.13 23.59 21.99
CA PRO A 88 8.62 22.96 23.22
C PRO A 88 7.73 21.78 23.66
N PRO A 89 8.28 20.78 24.35
CA PRO A 89 7.54 19.57 24.74
C PRO A 89 6.41 19.90 25.72
N ARG A 90 5.22 19.36 25.46
CA ARG A 90 4.03 19.58 26.30
C ARG A 90 3.74 18.45 27.27
N TRP A 91 4.48 17.34 27.21
CA TRP A 91 4.27 16.16 28.07
C TRP A 91 4.19 16.46 29.59
N ARG A 92 4.84 17.53 30.06
CA ARG A 92 4.86 17.92 31.48
C ARG A 92 3.77 18.92 31.89
N THR A 93 2.96 19.43 30.95
CA THR A 93 1.89 20.38 31.25
C THR A 93 0.74 19.71 32.00
N LEU A 94 -0.07 20.49 32.72
CA LEU A 94 -1.26 19.97 33.40
C LEU A 94 -2.26 19.35 32.42
N GLU A 95 -2.39 19.92 31.22
CA GLU A 95 -3.21 19.39 30.14
C GLU A 95 -2.79 17.96 29.76
N PHE A 96 -1.50 17.70 29.51
CA PHE A 96 -1.03 16.37 29.11
C PHE A 96 -0.98 15.38 30.27
N LYS A 97 -0.84 15.85 31.51
CA LYS A 97 -1.04 15.01 32.71
C LYS A 97 -2.50 14.55 32.82
N PHE A 98 -3.47 15.43 32.54
CA PHE A 98 -4.87 15.04 32.45
C PHE A 98 -5.11 14.04 31.32
N TYR A 99 -4.52 14.25 30.14
CA TYR A 99 -4.60 13.28 29.04
C TYR A 99 -3.98 11.93 29.41
N ALA A 100 -2.87 11.91 30.13
CA ALA A 100 -2.28 10.68 30.64
C ALA A 100 -3.25 9.94 31.61
N LEU A 101 -3.94 10.67 32.48
CA LEU A 101 -4.97 10.08 33.37
C LEU A 101 -6.11 9.45 32.55
N VAL A 102 -6.60 10.13 31.51
CA VAL A 102 -7.62 9.58 30.60
C VAL A 102 -7.11 8.30 29.93
N PHE A 103 -5.86 8.25 29.48
CA PHE A 103 -5.29 7.03 28.89
C PHE A 103 -5.19 5.88 29.91
N LEU A 104 -4.78 6.18 31.15
CA LEU A 104 -4.65 5.20 32.23
C LEU A 104 -6.00 4.58 32.64
N THR A 105 -7.12 5.26 32.40
CA THR A 105 -8.46 4.72 32.71
C THR A 105 -9.12 4.11 31.48
N ILE A 106 -9.08 4.79 30.34
CA ILE A 106 -9.84 4.40 29.15
C ILE A 106 -9.17 3.25 28.39
N VAL A 107 -7.84 3.22 28.23
CA VAL A 107 -7.19 2.13 27.47
C VAL A 107 -7.41 0.77 28.14
N PRO A 108 -7.25 0.62 29.48
CA PRO A 108 -7.61 -0.62 30.15
C PRO A 108 -9.09 -0.99 29.99
N LEU A 109 -10.01 -0.02 30.04
CA LEU A 109 -11.43 -0.25 29.78
C LEU A 109 -11.68 -0.77 28.35
N MET A 110 -11.05 -0.15 27.35
CA MET A 110 -11.16 -0.56 25.95
C MET A 110 -10.67 -2.00 25.74
N CYS A 111 -9.65 -2.46 26.48
CA CYS A 111 -9.21 -3.85 26.48
C CYS A 111 -10.15 -4.76 27.28
N TRP A 112 -10.66 -4.30 28.43
CA TRP A 112 -11.47 -5.11 29.33
C TRP A 112 -12.84 -5.47 28.76
N VAL A 113 -13.50 -4.53 28.08
CA VAL A 113 -14.84 -4.76 27.50
C VAL A 113 -14.89 -5.98 26.57
N PRO A 114 -14.06 -6.10 25.51
CA PRO A 114 -14.08 -7.28 24.65
C PRO A 114 -13.63 -8.55 25.37
N ILE A 115 -12.76 -8.45 26.38
CA ILE A 115 -12.39 -9.60 27.23
C ILE A 115 -13.60 -10.12 27.98
N ARG A 116 -14.37 -9.23 28.61
CA ARG A 116 -15.60 -9.58 29.33
C ARG A 116 -16.63 -10.21 28.40
N LEU A 117 -16.80 -9.66 27.20
CA LEU A 117 -17.70 -10.22 26.18
C LEU A 117 -17.28 -11.62 25.71
N SER A 118 -16.01 -11.98 25.92
CA SER A 118 -15.37 -13.23 25.52
C SER A 118 -15.32 -14.28 26.65
N LEU A 119 -15.92 -13.99 27.81
CA LEU A 119 -16.05 -14.96 28.90
C LEU A 119 -17.17 -15.97 28.59
N ASP A 120 -16.99 -17.20 29.04
CA ASP A 120 -17.99 -18.27 28.98
C ASP A 120 -19.30 -17.93 29.69
N SER A 121 -19.23 -17.10 30.74
CA SER A 121 -20.38 -16.56 31.45
C SER A 121 -21.14 -15.47 30.70
N ALA A 122 -20.64 -14.99 29.54
CA ALA A 122 -21.29 -13.91 28.80
C ALA A 122 -22.58 -14.40 28.12
N LYS A 123 -23.63 -13.57 28.17
CA LYS A 123 -24.97 -13.89 27.62
C LYS A 123 -24.94 -14.41 26.18
N ASN A 124 -24.10 -13.80 25.34
CA ASN A 124 -24.03 -14.11 23.91
C ASN A 124 -22.99 -15.21 23.58
N TYR A 125 -22.27 -15.74 24.56
CA TYR A 125 -21.22 -16.77 24.36
C TYR A 125 -21.70 -18.00 23.57
N PRO A 126 -22.88 -18.59 23.87
CA PRO A 126 -23.36 -19.77 23.15
C PRO A 126 -23.61 -19.56 21.66
N ILE A 127 -23.77 -18.30 21.22
CA ILE A 127 -24.07 -17.96 19.82
C ILE A 127 -22.81 -18.09 18.95
N TYR A 128 -21.63 -17.79 19.50
CA TYR A 128 -20.37 -17.76 18.75
C TYR A 128 -19.37 -18.85 19.17
N SER A 129 -19.64 -19.58 20.26
CA SER A 129 -18.70 -20.57 20.81
C SER A 129 -18.32 -21.68 19.82
N SER A 130 -19.16 -21.99 18.85
CA SER A 130 -18.89 -22.97 17.78
C SER A 130 -17.74 -22.57 16.85
N HIS A 131 -17.41 -21.27 16.77
CA HIS A 131 -16.30 -20.75 15.97
C HIS A 131 -14.95 -20.84 16.69
N LEU A 132 -14.97 -21.14 17.99
CA LEU A 132 -13.76 -21.17 18.81
C LEU A 132 -13.08 -22.53 18.72
N GLN A 133 -11.75 -22.52 18.74
CA GLN A 133 -10.91 -23.70 18.69
C GLN A 133 -10.05 -23.81 19.95
N ARG A 134 -9.49 -24.99 20.19
CA ARG A 134 -8.56 -25.19 21.32
C ARG A 134 -7.34 -24.28 21.15
N GLY A 135 -7.16 -23.36 22.09
CA GLY A 135 -6.01 -22.46 22.16
C GLY A 135 -4.84 -23.07 22.93
N TRP A 136 -3.73 -22.33 22.95
CA TRP A 136 -2.50 -22.71 23.64
C TRP A 136 -2.13 -21.78 24.80
N LEU A 137 -2.77 -20.61 24.89
CA LEU A 137 -2.55 -19.64 25.97
C LEU A 137 -3.51 -19.87 27.14
N PHE A 138 -2.96 -20.15 28.31
CA PHE A 138 -3.66 -20.17 29.61
C PHE A 138 -4.95 -21.03 29.64
N GLY A 139 -5.00 -22.10 28.85
CA GLY A 139 -6.19 -22.96 28.74
C GLY A 139 -7.40 -22.29 28.07
N ARG A 140 -7.26 -21.06 27.53
CA ARG A 140 -8.33 -20.38 26.79
C ARG A 140 -8.49 -20.96 25.40
N LEU A 141 -9.71 -20.85 24.87
CA LEU A 141 -9.99 -21.08 23.47
C LEU A 141 -9.39 -19.97 22.61
N ARG A 142 -9.37 -20.18 21.30
CA ARG A 142 -8.85 -19.23 20.30
C ARG A 142 -9.92 -18.96 19.26
N ASP A 143 -10.08 -17.68 18.92
CA ASP A 143 -10.90 -17.25 17.79
C ASP A 143 -10.15 -17.47 16.47
N ASP A 144 -10.63 -18.44 15.69
CA ASP A 144 -10.09 -18.83 14.38
C ASP A 144 -11.00 -18.42 13.21
N SER A 145 -11.97 -17.53 13.46
CA SER A 145 -13.03 -17.21 12.49
C SER A 145 -12.49 -16.52 11.22
N ASP A 146 -11.37 -15.81 11.31
CA ASP A 146 -10.72 -15.20 10.14
C ASP A 146 -9.90 -16.23 9.36
N PHE A 147 -10.49 -16.76 8.28
CA PHE A 147 -9.86 -17.78 7.43
C PHE A 147 -8.50 -17.35 6.88
N GLN A 148 -8.33 -16.10 6.45
CA GLN A 148 -7.09 -15.64 5.81
C GLN A 148 -5.92 -15.58 6.81
N TYR A 149 -6.16 -15.07 8.02
CA TYR A 149 -5.12 -15.09 9.06
C TYR A 149 -4.85 -16.52 9.55
N LYS A 150 -5.91 -17.32 9.73
CA LYS A 150 -5.79 -18.75 10.09
C LYS A 150 -4.91 -19.50 9.09
N SER A 151 -5.19 -19.37 7.79
CA SER A 151 -4.39 -20.01 6.74
C SER A 151 -2.93 -19.57 6.81
N PHE A 152 -2.64 -18.27 6.92
CA PHE A 152 -1.27 -17.80 7.05
C PHE A 152 -0.58 -18.42 8.28
N ARG A 153 -1.23 -18.34 9.45
CA ARG A 153 -0.74 -18.88 10.73
C ARG A 153 -0.38 -20.36 10.65
N ASP A 154 -1.25 -21.17 10.03
CA ASP A 154 -1.03 -22.61 9.86
C ASP A 154 0.22 -22.90 8.99
N TYR A 155 0.53 -22.03 8.02
CA TYR A 155 1.72 -22.15 7.17
C TYR A 155 2.97 -21.43 7.71
N VAL A 156 2.88 -20.60 8.76
CA VAL A 156 4.04 -19.86 9.31
C VAL A 156 5.23 -20.79 9.61
N PRO A 157 5.08 -21.97 10.27
CA PRO A 157 6.21 -22.85 10.55
C PRO A 157 6.93 -23.32 9.28
N VAL A 158 6.17 -23.73 8.26
CA VAL A 158 6.71 -24.18 6.97
C VAL A 158 7.41 -23.03 6.26
N LEU A 159 6.78 -21.85 6.20
CA LEU A 159 7.38 -20.65 5.63
C LEU A 159 8.68 -20.28 6.36
N PHE A 160 8.72 -20.38 7.69
CA PHE A 160 9.92 -20.10 8.46
C PHE A 160 11.06 -21.05 8.08
N ILE A 161 10.80 -22.35 7.98
CA ILE A 161 11.78 -23.37 7.57
C ILE A 161 12.31 -23.07 6.15
N VAL A 162 11.41 -22.83 5.20
CA VAL A 162 11.77 -22.52 3.81
C VAL A 162 12.66 -21.27 3.75
N MET A 163 12.33 -20.24 4.52
CA MET A 163 13.09 -18.99 4.49
C MET A 163 14.43 -19.08 5.23
N ILE A 164 14.56 -19.89 6.30
CA ILE A 164 15.86 -20.22 6.88
C ILE A 164 16.70 -20.97 5.85
N ALA A 165 16.14 -22.00 5.22
CA ALA A 165 16.86 -22.79 4.22
C ALA A 165 17.33 -21.91 3.05
N TYR A 166 16.46 -21.02 2.57
CA TYR A 166 16.80 -20.01 1.58
C TYR A 166 17.99 -19.15 2.02
N LEU A 167 17.95 -18.53 3.20
CA LEU A 167 19.04 -17.69 3.69
C LEU A 167 20.33 -18.49 3.90
N ALA A 168 20.24 -19.68 4.46
CA ALA A 168 21.39 -20.54 4.72
C ALA A 168 22.09 -20.94 3.41
N LEU A 169 21.32 -21.38 2.41
CA LEU A 169 21.83 -21.70 1.07
C LEU A 169 22.37 -20.45 0.37
N SER A 170 21.71 -19.30 0.55
CA SER A 170 22.20 -18.05 -0.03
C SER A 170 23.54 -17.66 0.55
N LYS A 171 23.69 -17.69 1.89
CA LYS A 171 24.95 -17.41 2.58
C LYS A 171 26.03 -18.46 2.30
N PHE A 172 25.65 -19.70 2.09
CA PHE A 172 26.57 -20.74 1.64
C PHE A 172 27.08 -20.44 0.22
N SER A 173 26.19 -20.10 -0.72
CA SER A 173 26.60 -19.71 -2.07
C SER A 173 27.47 -18.45 -2.08
N GLU A 174 27.21 -17.50 -1.16
CA GLU A 174 28.04 -16.31 -0.96
C GLU A 174 29.46 -16.65 -0.45
N ARG A 175 29.64 -17.77 0.25
CA ARG A 175 30.95 -18.19 0.80
C ARG A 175 31.69 -19.14 -0.13
N ALA A 176 30.96 -20.01 -0.83
CA ALA A 176 31.49 -21.04 -1.72
C ALA A 176 31.80 -20.52 -3.13
N GLY A 177 31.24 -19.36 -3.53
CA GLY A 177 31.41 -18.81 -4.87
C GLY A 177 32.83 -18.31 -5.16
N THR A 178 33.52 -18.99 -6.08
CA THR A 178 34.77 -18.54 -6.74
C THR A 178 34.53 -17.76 -8.04
N ALA A 179 33.27 -17.54 -8.43
CA ALA A 179 32.88 -16.99 -9.73
C ALA A 179 32.41 -15.52 -9.62
N GLU A 180 33.04 -14.66 -10.44
CA GLU A 180 32.70 -13.26 -10.71
C GLU A 180 32.29 -12.42 -9.48
N THR A 181 33.28 -11.75 -8.93
CA THR A 181 33.13 -10.79 -7.83
C THR A 181 32.49 -9.50 -8.31
N TYR A 182 31.44 -9.03 -7.61
CA TYR A 182 30.99 -7.63 -7.74
C TYR A 182 31.78 -6.72 -6.79
N ARG A 183 32.24 -5.58 -7.31
CA ARG A 183 32.88 -4.50 -6.53
C ARG A 183 31.82 -3.48 -6.09
N SER A 184 31.51 -3.47 -4.79
CA SER A 184 30.93 -2.27 -4.17
C SER A 184 32.02 -1.19 -4.10
N LEU A 185 31.73 0.03 -4.58
CA LEU A 185 32.67 1.16 -4.48
C LEU A 185 32.71 1.82 -3.10
N ALA A 186 31.71 1.57 -2.23
CA ALA A 186 31.58 2.27 -0.95
C ALA A 186 32.32 1.60 0.22
N ASP A 187 32.58 0.30 0.12
CA ASP A 187 33.41 -0.45 1.06
C ASP A 187 34.13 -1.51 0.23
N ARG A 188 35.38 -1.84 0.54
CA ARG A 188 36.18 -2.90 -0.11
C ARG A 188 35.63 -4.32 0.16
N ILE A 189 34.32 -4.51 0.15
CA ILE A 189 33.63 -5.76 0.37
C ILE A 189 33.34 -6.36 -1.01
N ILE A 190 34.15 -7.34 -1.36
CA ILE A 190 33.95 -8.25 -2.48
C ILE A 190 32.81 -9.19 -2.10
N ARG A 191 31.70 -9.16 -2.85
CA ARG A 191 30.65 -10.19 -2.73
C ARG A 191 30.58 -11.01 -4.02
N PRO A 192 30.41 -12.34 -3.93
CA PRO A 192 30.25 -13.16 -5.12
C PRO A 192 28.88 -12.94 -5.76
N ASN A 193 28.81 -13.21 -7.06
CA ASN A 193 27.58 -13.08 -7.83
C ASN A 193 26.48 -14.03 -7.30
N ARG A 194 25.39 -13.44 -6.78
CA ARG A 194 24.24 -14.18 -6.20
C ARG A 194 23.18 -14.57 -7.23
N VAL A 195 23.28 -14.06 -8.46
CA VAL A 195 22.32 -14.32 -9.54
C VAL A 195 22.16 -15.83 -9.81
N PRO A 196 23.22 -16.65 -9.93
CA PRO A 196 23.07 -18.09 -10.17
C PRO A 196 22.28 -18.80 -9.07
N PHE A 197 22.56 -18.48 -7.81
CA PHE A 197 21.80 -19.01 -6.67
C PHE A 197 20.32 -18.62 -6.76
N LEU A 198 20.04 -17.33 -7.00
CA LEU A 198 18.67 -16.85 -7.10
C LEU A 198 17.91 -17.52 -8.23
N VAL A 199 18.54 -17.76 -9.37
CA VAL A 199 17.91 -18.45 -10.51
C VAL A 199 17.52 -19.86 -10.13
N VAL A 200 18.46 -20.65 -9.62
CA VAL A 200 18.20 -22.05 -9.23
C VAL A 200 17.14 -22.14 -8.14
N PHE A 201 17.29 -21.37 -7.05
CA PHE A 201 16.35 -21.41 -5.94
C PHE A 201 14.96 -20.92 -6.37
N THR A 202 14.87 -19.81 -7.10
CA THR A 202 13.57 -19.26 -7.54
C THR A 202 12.85 -20.25 -8.46
N SER A 203 13.58 -20.95 -9.33
CA SER A 203 12.99 -21.95 -10.23
C SER A 203 12.39 -23.11 -9.44
N ILE A 204 13.15 -23.66 -8.48
CA ILE A 204 12.67 -24.71 -7.58
C ILE A 204 11.49 -24.22 -6.75
N PHE A 205 11.60 -23.02 -6.18
CA PHE A 205 10.60 -22.42 -5.30
C PHE A 205 9.25 -22.24 -6.01
N VAL A 206 9.23 -21.65 -7.21
CA VAL A 206 7.97 -21.39 -7.92
C VAL A 206 7.35 -22.68 -8.45
N VAL A 207 8.15 -23.66 -8.89
CA VAL A 207 7.65 -24.99 -9.28
C VAL A 207 7.08 -25.74 -8.08
N ALA A 208 7.75 -25.71 -6.92
CA ALA A 208 7.22 -26.33 -5.70
C ALA A 208 5.91 -25.66 -5.24
N LEU A 209 5.83 -24.34 -5.40
CA LEU A 209 4.67 -23.56 -4.97
C LEU A 209 3.45 -23.76 -5.87
N HIS A 210 3.65 -23.81 -7.19
CA HIS A 210 2.54 -23.78 -8.17
C HIS A 210 2.46 -25.01 -9.07
N GLY A 211 3.36 -25.97 -8.94
CA GLY A 211 3.42 -27.14 -9.81
C GLY A 211 3.48 -26.73 -11.27
N LEU A 212 2.62 -27.32 -12.11
CA LEU A 212 2.53 -27.00 -13.54
C LEU A 212 1.84 -25.66 -13.83
N ASN A 213 1.11 -25.08 -12.87
CA ASN A 213 0.53 -23.73 -13.03
C ASN A 213 1.61 -22.65 -13.18
N VAL A 214 2.87 -22.94 -12.85
CA VAL A 214 4.01 -22.06 -13.18
C VAL A 214 4.08 -21.73 -14.66
N ILE A 215 3.65 -22.63 -15.56
CA ILE A 215 3.66 -22.40 -17.00
C ILE A 215 2.74 -21.22 -17.36
N LYS A 216 1.56 -21.15 -16.74
CA LYS A 216 0.58 -20.05 -16.94
C LYS A 216 1.15 -18.72 -16.44
N LEU A 217 1.79 -18.74 -15.26
CA LEU A 217 2.47 -17.58 -14.69
C LEU A 217 3.63 -17.09 -15.58
N LEU A 218 4.48 -18.00 -16.05
CA LEU A 218 5.61 -17.68 -16.92
C LEU A 218 5.15 -17.21 -18.30
N PHE A 219 4.06 -17.75 -18.84
CA PHE A 219 3.43 -17.25 -20.05
C PHE A 219 2.99 -15.79 -19.88
N ALA A 220 2.30 -15.48 -18.78
CA ALA A 220 1.89 -14.11 -18.48
C ALA A 220 3.08 -13.14 -18.37
N CYS A 221 4.17 -13.61 -17.73
CA CYS A 221 5.42 -12.86 -17.64
C CYS A 221 6.08 -12.67 -19.01
N ALA A 222 6.13 -13.71 -19.85
CA ALA A 222 6.78 -13.69 -21.15
C ALA A 222 6.09 -12.72 -22.12
N VAL A 223 4.76 -12.75 -22.20
CA VAL A 223 3.99 -11.82 -23.06
C VAL A 223 4.21 -10.38 -22.62
N ASN A 224 4.16 -10.08 -21.32
CA ASN A 224 4.44 -8.73 -20.82
C ASN A 224 5.87 -8.27 -21.15
N TYR A 225 6.86 -9.15 -21.00
CA TYR A 225 8.25 -8.85 -21.33
C TYR A 225 8.42 -8.54 -22.82
N MET A 226 7.84 -9.36 -23.70
CA MET A 226 7.87 -9.15 -25.14
C MET A 226 7.18 -7.84 -25.54
N LEU A 227 6.00 -7.54 -24.99
CA LEU A 227 5.31 -6.27 -25.23
C LEU A 227 6.17 -5.07 -24.79
N SER A 228 6.82 -5.18 -23.63
CA SER A 228 7.70 -4.13 -23.10
C SER A 228 8.90 -3.88 -24.02
N LEU A 229 9.55 -4.94 -24.51
CA LEU A 229 10.69 -4.83 -25.42
C LEU A 229 10.29 -4.25 -26.78
N LEU A 230 9.22 -4.77 -27.39
CA LEU A 230 8.77 -4.38 -28.73
C LEU A 230 8.28 -2.94 -28.79
N LEU A 231 7.56 -2.49 -27.75
CA LEU A 231 6.93 -1.17 -27.73
C LEU A 231 7.75 -0.13 -26.96
N GLY A 232 8.77 -0.52 -26.20
CA GLY A 232 9.57 0.37 -25.36
C GLY A 232 10.11 1.60 -26.11
N GLY A 233 9.86 2.79 -25.56
CA GLY A 233 10.15 4.08 -26.23
C GLY A 233 9.00 4.66 -27.05
N THR A 234 8.06 3.85 -27.54
CA THR A 234 6.92 4.30 -28.37
C THR A 234 5.74 4.80 -27.53
N PRO A 235 4.85 5.67 -28.06
CA PRO A 235 3.65 6.10 -27.35
C PRO A 235 2.68 4.96 -27.02
N LEU A 236 2.72 3.84 -27.76
CA LEU A 236 1.84 2.68 -27.55
C LEU A 236 2.27 1.80 -26.37
N ALA A 237 3.49 1.96 -25.85
CA ALA A 237 3.99 1.11 -24.76
C ALA A 237 3.09 1.14 -23.52
N THR A 238 2.81 2.34 -23.01
CA THR A 238 2.02 2.52 -21.79
C THR A 238 0.61 1.91 -21.89
N PRO A 239 -0.23 2.26 -22.89
CA PRO A 239 -1.57 1.68 -22.99
C PRO A 239 -1.54 0.16 -23.19
N MET A 240 -0.60 -0.37 -23.98
CA MET A 240 -0.53 -1.82 -24.24
C MET A 240 -0.07 -2.63 -23.02
N ILE A 241 0.92 -2.13 -22.27
CA ILE A 241 1.38 -2.77 -21.03
C ILE A 241 0.23 -2.80 -20.02
N TRP A 242 -0.50 -1.70 -19.86
CA TRP A 242 -1.65 -1.65 -18.96
C TRP A 242 -2.80 -2.55 -19.42
N ALA A 243 -3.15 -2.52 -20.71
CA ALA A 243 -4.22 -3.34 -21.28
C ALA A 243 -3.95 -4.84 -21.08
N TRP A 244 -2.71 -5.28 -21.35
CA TRP A 244 -2.30 -6.65 -21.09
C TRP A 244 -2.43 -7.00 -19.61
N ASN A 245 -1.79 -6.25 -18.71
CA ASN A 245 -1.73 -6.61 -17.30
C ASN A 245 -3.09 -6.57 -16.61
N VAL A 246 -3.92 -5.57 -16.89
CA VAL A 246 -5.29 -5.49 -16.36
C VAL A 246 -6.15 -6.59 -17.00
N GLY A 247 -6.05 -6.79 -18.32
CA GLY A 247 -6.78 -7.86 -19.01
C GLY A 247 -6.46 -9.24 -18.44
N THR A 248 -5.19 -9.57 -18.25
CA THR A 248 -4.74 -10.83 -17.62
C THR A 248 -5.21 -10.92 -16.18
N LEU A 249 -5.15 -9.84 -15.38
CA LEU A 249 -5.65 -9.84 -14.01
C LEU A 249 -7.14 -10.27 -13.94
N TYR A 250 -7.98 -9.66 -14.79
CA TYR A 250 -9.40 -9.99 -14.85
C TYR A 250 -9.67 -11.39 -15.39
N ALA A 251 -8.97 -11.77 -16.47
CA ALA A 251 -9.14 -13.09 -17.07
C ALA A 251 -8.77 -14.19 -16.05
N VAL A 252 -7.60 -14.08 -15.42
CA VAL A 252 -7.14 -15.02 -14.41
C VAL A 252 -8.07 -15.08 -13.19
N HIS A 253 -8.71 -13.97 -12.81
CA HIS A 253 -9.70 -13.97 -11.74
C HIS A 253 -11.01 -14.65 -12.14
N TYR A 254 -11.60 -14.28 -13.28
CA TYR A 254 -12.91 -14.75 -13.70
C TYR A 254 -12.92 -16.24 -14.06
N TYR A 255 -11.80 -16.74 -14.57
CA TYR A 255 -11.60 -18.16 -14.89
C TYR A 255 -10.87 -18.94 -13.79
N GLU A 256 -10.79 -18.39 -12.57
CA GLU A 256 -10.16 -19.02 -11.39
C GLU A 256 -8.73 -19.58 -11.64
N GLY A 257 -7.95 -18.92 -12.50
CA GLY A 257 -6.59 -19.33 -12.86
C GLY A 257 -6.48 -20.26 -14.06
N PHE A 258 -7.60 -20.54 -14.75
CA PHE A 258 -7.76 -21.47 -15.88
C PHE A 258 -7.40 -22.92 -15.52
N SER A 259 -8.22 -23.91 -15.89
CA SER A 259 -7.77 -25.32 -15.89
C SER A 259 -7.03 -25.63 -17.18
N PHE A 260 -6.04 -26.53 -17.14
CA PHE A 260 -5.40 -27.02 -18.37
C PHE A 260 -6.40 -27.79 -19.23
N GLU A 261 -7.34 -28.51 -18.61
CA GLU A 261 -8.49 -29.14 -19.29
C GLU A 261 -9.29 -28.12 -20.13
N SER A 262 -9.59 -26.93 -19.60
CA SER A 262 -10.33 -25.91 -20.35
C SER A 262 -9.61 -25.37 -21.58
N ILE A 263 -8.28 -25.54 -21.65
CA ILE A 263 -7.47 -25.18 -22.81
C ILE A 263 -7.52 -26.32 -23.84
N ASN A 264 -7.33 -27.55 -23.37
CA ASN A 264 -7.40 -28.77 -24.18
C ASN A 264 -7.56 -30.00 -23.27
N ASP A 265 -8.54 -30.86 -23.56
CA ASP A 265 -8.82 -32.09 -22.79
C ASP A 265 -7.58 -32.99 -22.58
N SER A 266 -6.66 -33.01 -23.56
CA SER A 266 -5.41 -33.79 -23.48
C SER A 266 -4.43 -33.31 -22.40
N LEU A 267 -4.61 -32.08 -21.88
CA LEU A 267 -3.79 -31.49 -20.82
C LEU A 267 -4.41 -31.62 -19.43
N SER A 268 -5.58 -32.26 -19.30
CA SER A 268 -6.28 -32.47 -18.00
C SER A 268 -5.40 -33.09 -16.92
N TRP A 269 -4.47 -33.99 -17.29
CA TRP A 269 -3.54 -34.59 -16.34
C TRP A 269 -2.64 -33.56 -15.63
N MET A 270 -2.40 -32.40 -16.25
CA MET A 270 -1.57 -31.34 -15.67
C MET A 270 -2.26 -30.65 -14.49
N ASP A 271 -3.59 -30.66 -14.45
CA ASP A 271 -4.37 -30.10 -13.33
C ASP A 271 -4.24 -30.92 -12.04
N ASN A 272 -3.67 -32.13 -12.10
CA ASN A 272 -3.35 -32.91 -10.90
C ASN A 272 -2.06 -32.43 -10.18
N TYR A 273 -1.20 -31.67 -10.87
CA TYR A 273 0.09 -31.22 -10.35
C TYR A 273 0.07 -29.73 -10.03
N THR A 274 -0.64 -29.34 -8.98
CA THR A 274 -0.93 -27.93 -8.67
C THR A 274 0.05 -27.26 -7.70
N GLY A 275 0.94 -28.02 -7.07
CA GLY A 275 1.91 -27.51 -6.09
C GLY A 275 1.32 -27.26 -4.69
N LEU A 276 2.13 -26.64 -3.82
CA LEU A 276 1.75 -26.35 -2.43
C LEU A 276 0.66 -25.28 -2.29
N LEU A 277 0.64 -24.30 -3.20
CA LEU A 277 -0.36 -23.24 -3.30
C LEU A 277 -0.97 -23.26 -4.72
N PRO A 278 -2.02 -24.06 -4.94
CA PRO A 278 -2.63 -24.24 -6.27
C PRO A 278 -3.17 -22.93 -6.87
N ARG A 279 -3.60 -22.00 -6.01
CA ARG A 279 -4.20 -20.72 -6.41
C ARG A 279 -3.15 -19.68 -6.81
N TRP A 280 -2.42 -19.96 -7.89
CA TRP A 280 -1.40 -19.07 -8.45
C TRP A 280 -1.92 -17.66 -8.79
N GLN A 281 -3.21 -17.55 -9.15
CA GLN A 281 -3.92 -16.30 -9.43
C GLN A 281 -3.82 -15.28 -8.29
N ILE A 282 -3.80 -15.72 -7.02
CA ILE A 282 -3.75 -14.82 -5.88
C ILE A 282 -2.39 -14.12 -5.83
N ASN A 283 -1.30 -14.86 -6.06
CA ASN A 283 0.06 -14.31 -6.08
C ASN A 283 0.31 -13.49 -7.36
N PHE A 284 -0.39 -13.82 -8.45
CA PHE A 284 -0.32 -13.06 -9.69
C PHE A 284 -0.75 -11.61 -9.51
N ASN A 285 -1.72 -11.30 -8.62
CA ASN A 285 -2.16 -9.92 -8.39
C ASN A 285 -1.03 -8.97 -8.00
N ILE A 286 -0.09 -9.41 -7.14
CA ILE A 286 1.10 -8.64 -6.77
C ILE A 286 2.15 -8.69 -7.89
N THR A 287 2.30 -9.84 -8.54
CA THR A 287 3.24 -10.02 -9.65
C THR A 287 2.92 -9.08 -10.81
N MET A 288 1.64 -8.88 -11.14
CA MET A 288 1.16 -7.95 -12.16
C MET A 288 1.69 -6.53 -11.93
N LEU A 289 1.68 -6.05 -10.68
CA LEU A 289 2.24 -4.73 -10.35
C LEU A 289 3.73 -4.65 -10.68
N ARG A 290 4.48 -5.74 -10.46
CA ARG A 290 5.89 -5.84 -10.85
C ARG A 290 6.05 -5.82 -12.36
N LEU A 291 5.20 -6.54 -13.09
CA LEU A 291 5.24 -6.59 -14.55
C LEU A 291 5.06 -5.19 -15.18
N VAL A 292 4.10 -4.42 -14.65
CA VAL A 292 3.89 -3.01 -15.04
C VAL A 292 5.08 -2.14 -14.65
N SER A 293 5.67 -2.32 -13.45
CA SER A 293 6.87 -1.58 -13.04
C SER A 293 8.00 -1.73 -14.07
N PHE A 294 8.30 -2.98 -14.46
CA PHE A 294 9.35 -3.27 -15.43
C PHE A 294 9.05 -2.62 -16.78
N GLY A 295 7.84 -2.81 -17.30
CA GLY A 295 7.49 -2.31 -18.63
C GLY A 295 7.56 -0.79 -18.74
N LEU A 296 7.10 -0.07 -17.70
CA LEU A 296 7.18 1.39 -17.66
C LEU A 296 8.60 1.89 -17.39
N ASP A 297 9.35 1.26 -16.49
CA ASP A 297 10.75 1.63 -16.23
C ASP A 297 11.61 1.44 -17.50
N TYR A 298 11.43 0.35 -18.24
CA TYR A 298 12.10 0.12 -19.53
C TYR A 298 11.67 1.13 -20.59
N HIS A 299 10.37 1.42 -20.70
CA HIS A 299 9.85 2.43 -21.61
C HIS A 299 10.48 3.81 -21.37
N TRP A 300 10.60 4.23 -20.10
CA TRP A 300 11.23 5.50 -19.74
C TRP A 300 12.75 5.48 -19.98
N ALA A 301 13.44 4.37 -19.68
CA ALA A 301 14.86 4.23 -19.98
C ALA A 301 15.14 4.34 -21.49
N ARG A 302 14.31 3.73 -22.34
CA ARG A 302 14.39 3.85 -23.80
C ARG A 302 14.17 5.28 -24.29
N LYS A 303 13.18 5.99 -23.74
CA LYS A 303 12.96 7.41 -24.05
C LYS A 303 14.14 8.29 -23.63
N ALA A 304 14.69 8.06 -22.44
CA ALA A 304 15.86 8.78 -21.95
C ALA A 304 17.09 8.54 -22.86
N ALA A 305 17.33 7.29 -23.25
CA ALA A 305 18.40 6.93 -24.18
C ALA A 305 18.22 7.62 -25.55
N ALA A 306 17.00 7.60 -26.10
CA ALA A 306 16.68 8.28 -27.36
C ALA A 306 16.86 9.81 -27.29
N ALA A 307 16.63 10.41 -26.12
CA ALA A 307 16.84 11.83 -25.87
C ALA A 307 18.32 12.21 -25.63
N GLY A 308 19.27 11.27 -25.77
CA GLY A 308 20.70 11.52 -25.57
C GLY A 308 21.11 11.65 -24.09
N THR A 309 20.18 11.52 -23.15
CA THR A 309 20.51 11.40 -21.72
C THR A 309 21.00 9.99 -21.44
N GLN A 310 22.15 9.82 -20.79
CA GLN A 310 22.69 8.49 -20.49
C GLN A 310 21.76 7.72 -19.54
N ALA A 311 20.85 6.92 -20.09
CA ALA A 311 20.25 5.80 -19.39
C ALA A 311 21.37 4.80 -19.07
N GLY A 312 21.97 4.92 -17.89
CA GLY A 312 23.05 4.01 -17.46
C GLY A 312 24.25 4.62 -16.73
N SER A 313 24.41 5.95 -16.64
CA SER A 313 25.59 6.52 -15.93
C SER A 313 25.62 6.27 -14.41
N ALA A 314 24.56 5.71 -13.84
CA ALA A 314 24.43 5.52 -12.39
C ALA A 314 24.99 4.19 -11.87
N ASN A 315 25.45 3.27 -12.74
CA ASN A 315 26.30 2.14 -12.30
C ASN A 315 27.75 2.61 -12.06
N THR A 316 28.11 3.82 -12.53
CA THR A 316 29.45 4.42 -12.41
C THR A 316 29.59 5.41 -11.26
N SER A 317 28.51 5.81 -10.58
CA SER A 317 28.61 6.68 -9.41
C SER A 317 29.11 5.87 -8.21
N SER A 318 30.29 6.22 -7.70
CA SER A 318 30.98 5.59 -6.58
C SER A 318 30.21 5.55 -5.26
N ARG A 319 29.12 6.33 -5.13
CA ARG A 319 28.31 6.42 -3.91
C ARG A 319 26.96 5.70 -4.08
N PRO A 320 26.61 4.77 -3.18
CA PRO A 320 25.32 4.11 -3.19
C PRO A 320 24.23 5.15 -2.97
N ILE A 321 23.21 5.14 -3.83
CA ILE A 321 22.04 5.98 -3.65
C ILE A 321 21.27 5.44 -2.43
N LEU A 322 21.41 6.08 -1.28
CA LEU A 322 20.77 5.62 -0.03
C LEU A 322 19.25 5.82 -0.04
N ASP A 323 18.76 6.81 -0.79
CA ASP A 323 17.33 7.10 -0.91
C ASP A 323 16.65 6.11 -1.85
N ALA A 324 15.72 5.31 -1.31
CA ALA A 324 14.99 4.27 -2.03
C ALA A 324 14.19 4.81 -3.23
N ARG A 325 13.67 6.04 -3.13
CA ARG A 325 12.90 6.64 -4.21
C ARG A 325 13.80 7.08 -5.35
N LYS A 326 14.94 7.72 -5.05
CA LYS A 326 15.95 8.07 -6.06
C LYS A 326 16.48 6.81 -6.76
N ARG A 327 16.69 5.71 -6.02
CA ARG A 327 17.07 4.41 -6.62
C ARG A 327 16.04 3.91 -7.61
N GLY A 328 14.76 3.98 -7.24
CA GLY A 328 13.66 3.59 -8.12
C GLY A 328 13.50 4.50 -9.34
N GLU A 329 13.69 5.81 -9.19
CA GLU A 329 13.54 6.81 -10.25
C GLU A 329 14.68 6.82 -11.27
N ALA A 330 15.91 6.53 -10.84
CA ALA A 330 17.06 6.57 -11.72
C ALA A 330 17.08 5.38 -12.70
N PRO A 331 17.05 5.63 -14.02
CA PRO A 331 17.06 4.56 -15.03
C PRO A 331 18.33 3.72 -14.95
N LEU A 332 18.22 2.44 -15.29
CA LEU A 332 19.35 1.52 -15.43
C LEU A 332 19.95 1.59 -16.84
N ALA A 333 21.09 0.94 -17.04
CA ALA A 333 21.60 0.68 -18.38
C ALA A 333 20.62 -0.24 -19.12
N LEU A 334 20.43 -0.03 -20.43
CA LEU A 334 19.45 -0.81 -21.21
C LEU A 334 19.70 -2.31 -21.17
N GLN A 335 20.97 -2.73 -21.07
CA GLN A 335 21.38 -4.13 -20.94
C GLN A 335 20.92 -4.80 -19.64
N ASP A 336 20.67 -4.02 -18.58
CA ASP A 336 20.23 -4.54 -17.28
C ASP A 336 18.73 -4.90 -17.30
N TYR A 337 17.97 -4.43 -18.30
CA TYR A 337 16.59 -4.83 -18.58
C TYR A 337 16.53 -6.17 -19.33
N SER A 338 17.22 -7.18 -18.79
CA SER A 338 17.30 -8.53 -19.36
C SER A 338 16.19 -9.44 -18.86
N VAL A 339 15.92 -10.52 -19.60
CA VAL A 339 14.92 -11.53 -19.23
C VAL A 339 15.22 -12.15 -17.87
N LEU A 340 16.50 -12.34 -17.56
CA LEU A 340 16.97 -12.91 -16.31
C LEU A 340 16.60 -12.01 -15.12
N ASN A 341 16.98 -10.73 -15.22
CA ASN A 341 16.68 -9.73 -14.19
C ASN A 341 15.18 -9.51 -14.02
N TYR A 342 14.44 -9.54 -15.12
CA TYR A 342 12.99 -9.47 -15.13
C TYR A 342 12.34 -10.62 -14.35
N LEU A 343 12.73 -11.88 -14.63
CA LEU A 343 12.18 -13.05 -13.94
C LEU A 343 12.57 -13.07 -12.45
N LEU A 344 13.82 -12.76 -12.12
CA LEU A 344 14.26 -12.67 -10.73
C LEU A 344 13.50 -11.61 -9.95
N TYR A 345 13.22 -10.46 -10.56
CA TYR A 345 12.42 -9.41 -9.94
C TYR A 345 10.95 -9.82 -9.76
N ALA A 346 10.32 -10.36 -10.81
CA ALA A 346 8.93 -10.78 -10.76
C ALA A 346 8.71 -11.87 -9.70
N LEU A 347 9.62 -12.84 -9.62
CA LEU A 347 9.48 -14.08 -8.86
C LEU A 347 10.33 -14.14 -7.58
N TYR A 348 10.90 -13.01 -7.13
CA TYR A 348 11.80 -12.97 -5.98
C TYR A 348 11.20 -13.64 -4.73
N PRO A 349 11.73 -14.79 -4.27
CA PRO A 349 11.05 -15.65 -3.28
C PRO A 349 10.67 -14.94 -1.98
N PRO A 350 11.54 -14.13 -1.35
CA PRO A 350 11.20 -13.45 -0.09
C PRO A 350 10.03 -12.49 -0.21
N LEU A 351 9.74 -11.95 -1.40
CA LEU A 351 8.66 -11.00 -1.60
C LEU A 351 7.52 -11.54 -2.48
N PHE A 352 7.63 -12.75 -3.02
CA PHE A 352 6.71 -13.26 -4.05
C PHE A 352 5.27 -13.46 -3.55
N ILE A 353 5.09 -14.10 -2.39
CA ILE A 353 3.76 -14.47 -1.88
C ILE A 353 2.97 -13.24 -1.42
N ALA A 354 3.51 -12.47 -0.48
CA ALA A 354 2.86 -11.26 0.03
C ALA A 354 3.87 -10.22 0.55
N GLY A 355 5.01 -10.08 -0.13
CA GLY A 355 6.01 -9.09 0.26
C GLY A 355 5.68 -7.67 -0.18
N PRO A 356 6.33 -6.65 0.43
CA PRO A 356 6.28 -5.29 -0.10
C PRO A 356 6.63 -5.18 -1.58
N ILE A 357 6.00 -4.23 -2.25
CA ILE A 357 6.18 -3.95 -3.67
C ILE A 357 7.40 -3.03 -3.84
N MET A 358 8.43 -3.54 -4.52
CA MET A 358 9.59 -2.76 -4.94
C MET A 358 9.47 -2.38 -6.41
N THR A 359 10.17 -1.33 -6.83
CA THR A 359 10.30 -1.01 -8.26
C THR A 359 11.41 -1.87 -8.89
N PHE A 360 11.38 -2.05 -10.21
CA PHE A 360 12.38 -2.86 -10.90
C PHE A 360 13.78 -2.27 -10.71
N ASN A 361 13.92 -0.97 -10.96
CA ASN A 361 15.21 -0.27 -10.84
C ASN A 361 15.82 -0.37 -9.44
N ASP A 362 15.01 -0.26 -8.39
CA ASP A 362 15.49 -0.37 -7.00
C ASP A 362 15.94 -1.79 -6.67
N PHE A 363 15.14 -2.80 -7.04
CA PHE A 363 15.48 -4.20 -6.83
C PHE A 363 16.80 -4.58 -7.50
N ILE A 364 16.98 -4.24 -8.78
CA ILE A 364 18.20 -4.60 -9.52
C ILE A 364 19.44 -3.91 -8.96
N ARG A 365 19.35 -2.64 -8.56
CA ARG A 365 20.45 -1.94 -7.88
C ARG A 365 20.85 -2.64 -6.60
N GLN A 366 19.89 -3.07 -5.78
CA GLN A 366 20.18 -3.76 -4.52
C GLN A 366 20.67 -5.20 -4.73
N THR A 367 20.26 -5.87 -5.81
CA THR A 367 20.75 -7.20 -6.17
C THR A 367 22.24 -7.16 -6.54
N TYR A 368 22.66 -6.19 -7.36
CA TYR A 368 24.06 -6.04 -7.77
C TYR A 368 24.92 -5.29 -6.74
N ASN A 369 24.33 -4.30 -6.04
CA ASN A 369 24.97 -3.51 -5.00
C ASN A 369 24.10 -3.52 -3.73
N PRO A 370 24.16 -4.60 -2.92
CA PRO A 370 23.37 -4.71 -1.70
C PRO A 370 23.66 -3.58 -0.73
N LEU A 371 22.61 -3.13 -0.05
CA LEU A 371 22.76 -2.15 1.03
C LEU A 371 23.39 -2.82 2.25
N ASN A 372 24.18 -2.06 3.00
CA ASN A 372 24.68 -2.50 4.31
C ASN A 372 23.55 -2.42 5.35
N VAL A 373 22.64 -3.40 5.31
CA VAL A 373 21.59 -3.56 6.32
C VAL A 373 22.22 -4.09 7.61
N SER A 374 22.14 -3.30 8.67
CA SER A 374 22.69 -3.68 9.97
C SER A 374 22.02 -4.94 10.52
N GLN A 375 22.81 -5.93 10.95
CA GLN A 375 22.30 -7.12 11.63
C GLN A 375 21.49 -6.76 12.87
N ARG A 376 21.91 -5.73 13.62
CA ARG A 376 21.17 -5.21 14.78
C ARG A 376 19.79 -4.70 14.37
N TYR A 377 19.69 -4.02 13.23
CA TYR A 377 18.42 -3.55 12.70
C TYR A 377 17.51 -4.73 12.32
N THR A 378 18.03 -5.72 11.59
CA THR A 378 17.29 -6.94 11.22
C THR A 378 16.81 -7.72 12.44
N LEU A 379 17.65 -7.90 13.46
CA LEU A 379 17.28 -8.58 14.70
C LEU A 379 16.21 -7.79 15.48
N THR A 380 16.36 -6.47 15.59
CA THR A 380 15.34 -5.61 16.24
C THR A 380 14.01 -5.69 15.48
N TYR A 381 14.07 -5.78 14.15
CA TYR A 381 12.89 -5.94 13.31
C TYR A 381 12.24 -7.33 13.50
N ALA A 382 13.04 -8.39 13.64
CA ALA A 382 12.55 -9.73 13.98
C ALA A 382 11.83 -9.77 15.33
N VAL A 383 12.41 -9.16 16.37
CA VAL A 383 11.77 -9.03 17.69
C VAL A 383 10.45 -8.28 17.60
N ARG A 384 10.40 -7.18 16.82
CA ARG A 384 9.14 -6.44 16.58
C ARG A 384 8.10 -7.28 15.86
N TRP A 385 8.51 -8.15 14.93
CA TRP A 385 7.62 -9.08 14.26
C TRP A 385 7.06 -10.13 15.23
N ILE A 386 7.92 -10.76 16.04
CA ILE A 386 7.51 -11.71 17.09
C ILE A 386 6.52 -11.07 18.05
N PHE A 387 6.79 -9.84 18.51
CA PHE A 387 5.87 -9.11 19.39
C PHE A 387 4.52 -8.85 18.71
N SER A 388 4.51 -8.56 17.41
CA SER A 388 3.27 -8.36 16.65
C SER A 388 2.46 -9.67 16.56
N LEU A 389 3.14 -10.80 16.31
CA LEU A 389 2.54 -12.13 16.28
C LEU A 389 1.95 -12.50 17.64
N LEU A 390 2.73 -12.35 18.72
CA LEU A 390 2.27 -12.62 20.08
C LEU A 390 1.11 -11.71 20.51
N SER A 391 1.10 -10.44 20.08
CA SER A 391 -0.01 -9.53 20.32
C SER A 391 -1.29 -10.02 19.65
N MET A 392 -1.20 -10.48 18.40
CA MET A 392 -2.33 -11.08 17.69
C MET A 392 -2.81 -12.37 18.36
N GLU A 393 -1.90 -13.28 18.73
CA GLU A 393 -2.27 -14.50 19.47
C GLU A 393 -2.95 -14.15 20.80
N PHE A 394 -2.46 -13.16 21.55
CA PHE A 394 -3.11 -12.71 22.78
C PHE A 394 -4.53 -12.19 22.50
N ILE A 395 -4.71 -11.32 21.52
CA ILE A 395 -6.05 -10.82 21.15
C ILE A 395 -6.98 -11.98 20.77
N LEU A 396 -6.54 -12.94 19.96
CA LEU A 396 -7.39 -14.07 19.55
C LEU A 396 -7.75 -15.03 20.68
N HIS A 397 -6.98 -15.11 21.77
CA HIS A 397 -7.31 -15.94 22.93
C HIS A 397 -8.17 -15.23 23.99
N PHE A 398 -8.17 -13.90 24.00
CA PHE A 398 -8.81 -13.11 25.04
C PHE A 398 -9.96 -12.23 24.54
N MET A 399 -10.00 -11.90 23.25
CA MET A 399 -10.97 -10.99 22.63
C MET A 399 -11.53 -11.65 21.34
N TYR A 400 -12.60 -12.43 21.47
CA TYR A 400 -13.23 -13.21 20.39
C TYR A 400 -14.08 -12.35 19.45
N VAL A 401 -13.55 -11.20 19.04
CA VAL A 401 -14.29 -10.18 18.29
C VAL A 401 -14.62 -10.61 16.87
N ASN A 402 -13.86 -11.51 16.25
CA ASN A 402 -14.22 -12.03 14.92
C ASN A 402 -15.34 -13.07 15.03
N ALA A 403 -15.28 -13.95 16.03
CA ALA A 403 -16.35 -14.93 16.28
C ALA A 403 -17.68 -14.21 16.59
N ILE A 404 -17.65 -13.18 17.43
CA ILE A 404 -18.80 -12.31 17.70
C ILE A 404 -19.26 -11.62 16.41
N LYS A 405 -18.32 -11.20 15.56
CA LYS A 405 -18.62 -10.55 14.30
C LYS A 405 -19.39 -11.48 13.34
N ASP A 406 -18.82 -12.66 13.09
CA ASP A 406 -19.29 -13.56 12.04
C ASP A 406 -20.63 -14.22 12.41
N SER A 407 -20.85 -14.44 13.71
CA SER A 407 -22.12 -14.95 14.25
C SER A 407 -23.19 -13.87 14.49
N LYS A 408 -22.87 -12.59 14.29
CA LYS A 408 -23.73 -11.44 14.61
C LYS A 408 -24.17 -11.40 16.09
N ALA A 409 -23.33 -11.89 17.00
CA ALA A 409 -23.61 -12.06 18.43
C ALA A 409 -23.48 -10.77 19.26
N TRP A 410 -23.90 -9.63 18.69
CA TRP A 410 -23.84 -8.31 19.34
C TRP A 410 -25.22 -7.71 19.65
N ARG A 411 -26.31 -8.43 19.36
CA ARG A 411 -27.67 -7.96 19.69
C ARG A 411 -27.81 -7.77 21.20
N GLY A 412 -28.38 -6.62 21.60
CA GLY A 412 -28.54 -6.26 23.01
C GLY A 412 -27.25 -5.81 23.71
N SER A 413 -26.17 -5.60 22.96
CA SER A 413 -24.96 -4.98 23.49
C SER A 413 -25.17 -3.47 23.69
N THR A 414 -24.56 -2.93 24.73
CA THR A 414 -24.51 -1.48 24.97
C THR A 414 -23.73 -0.76 23.86
N PRO A 415 -23.93 0.57 23.69
CA PRO A 415 -23.15 1.38 22.74
C PRO A 415 -21.63 1.24 22.88
N LEU A 416 -21.13 1.15 24.12
CA LEU A 416 -19.71 0.93 24.41
C LEU A 416 -19.24 -0.44 23.92
N GLU A 417 -19.95 -1.51 24.25
CA GLU A 417 -19.62 -2.88 23.82
C GLU A 417 -19.60 -2.99 22.30
N LEU A 418 -20.62 -2.46 21.64
CA LEU A 418 -20.72 -2.49 20.18
C LEU A 418 -19.56 -1.73 19.53
N SER A 419 -19.21 -0.56 20.08
CA SER A 419 -18.07 0.24 19.61
C SER A 419 -16.74 -0.48 19.82
N MET A 420 -16.57 -1.21 20.94
CA MET A 420 -15.34 -1.96 21.22
C MET A 420 -15.21 -3.20 20.33
N ILE A 421 -16.30 -3.90 20.04
CA ILE A 421 -16.31 -5.00 19.05
C ILE A 421 -15.81 -4.46 17.70
N GLY A 422 -16.37 -3.34 17.23
CA GLY A 422 -15.96 -2.71 15.98
C GLY A 422 -14.49 -2.26 16.01
N PHE A 423 -14.07 -1.51 17.02
CA PHE A 423 -12.71 -1.00 17.14
C PHE A 423 -11.67 -2.13 17.14
N TRP A 424 -11.87 -3.17 17.94
CA TRP A 424 -10.94 -4.29 17.99
C TRP A 424 -10.97 -5.15 16.74
N ASN A 425 -12.11 -5.25 16.05
CA ASN A 425 -12.14 -5.87 14.72
C ASN A 425 -11.21 -5.14 13.74
N LEU A 426 -11.19 -3.81 13.75
CA LEU A 426 -10.26 -3.02 12.93
C LEU A 426 -8.79 -3.23 13.33
N ILE A 427 -8.49 -3.37 14.63
CA ILE A 427 -7.14 -3.71 15.12
C ILE A 427 -6.72 -5.10 14.62
N VAL A 428 -7.62 -6.08 14.66
CA VAL A 428 -7.38 -7.43 14.17
C VAL A 428 -7.12 -7.42 12.66
N VAL A 429 -7.90 -6.66 11.87
CA VAL A 429 -7.65 -6.46 10.43
C VAL A 429 -6.28 -5.83 10.18
N TRP A 430 -5.88 -4.83 10.97
CA TRP A 430 -4.56 -4.22 10.87
C TRP A 430 -3.44 -5.22 11.16
N LEU A 431 -3.53 -6.00 12.24
CA LEU A 431 -2.53 -7.00 12.60
C LEU A 431 -2.44 -8.14 11.58
N LYS A 432 -3.59 -8.60 11.10
CA LYS A 432 -3.73 -9.63 10.06
C LYS A 432 -2.93 -9.30 8.79
N LEU A 433 -2.85 -8.03 8.41
CA LEU A 433 -2.06 -7.58 7.25
C LEU A 433 -0.61 -7.24 7.63
N LEU A 434 -0.42 -6.63 8.81
CA LEU A 434 0.90 -6.27 9.33
C LEU A 434 1.84 -7.48 9.43
N ILE A 435 1.36 -8.59 9.98
CA ILE A 435 2.21 -9.74 10.32
C ILE A 435 2.81 -10.41 9.06
N PRO A 436 2.02 -10.77 8.03
CA PRO A 436 2.58 -11.31 6.79
C PRO A 436 3.53 -10.34 6.09
N TRP A 437 3.17 -9.05 5.96
CA TRP A 437 4.04 -8.07 5.31
C TRP A 437 5.37 -7.88 6.02
N ARG A 438 5.35 -7.86 7.36
CA ARG A 438 6.57 -7.80 8.16
C ARG A 438 7.38 -9.09 8.05
N PHE A 439 6.74 -10.25 8.00
CA PHE A 439 7.42 -11.53 7.81
C PHE A 439 8.22 -11.53 6.51
N PHE A 440 7.58 -11.27 5.37
CA PHE A 440 8.25 -11.27 4.07
C PHE A 440 9.34 -10.19 3.97
N ARG A 441 9.10 -9.00 4.53
CA ARG A 441 10.13 -7.95 4.63
C ARG A 441 11.32 -8.37 5.50
N LEU A 442 11.10 -9.04 6.63
CA LEU A 442 12.19 -9.48 7.52
C LEU A 442 13.19 -10.36 6.76
N TRP A 443 12.68 -11.28 5.95
CA TRP A 443 13.53 -12.17 5.18
C TRP A 443 14.24 -11.46 4.02
N ALA A 444 13.57 -10.52 3.34
CA ALA A 444 14.25 -9.66 2.36
C ALA A 444 15.38 -8.83 3.00
N LEU A 445 15.17 -8.29 4.21
CA LEU A 445 16.21 -7.56 4.95
C LEU A 445 17.38 -8.46 5.33
N ALA A 446 17.10 -9.67 5.80
CA ALA A 446 18.12 -10.66 6.13
C ALA A 446 18.90 -11.11 4.87
N ASP A 447 18.24 -11.06 3.71
CA ASP A 447 18.82 -11.30 2.39
C ASP A 447 19.63 -10.11 1.84
N GLY A 448 19.56 -8.93 2.49
CA GLY A 448 20.26 -7.71 2.09
C GLY A 448 19.48 -6.77 1.16
N ILE A 449 18.18 -7.02 0.99
CA ILE A 449 17.25 -6.18 0.21
C ILE A 449 16.37 -5.37 1.17
N ASP A 450 16.51 -4.05 1.17
CA ASP A 450 15.66 -3.12 1.92
C ASP A 450 14.39 -2.79 1.13
N ALA A 451 13.40 -3.65 1.28
CA ALA A 451 12.04 -3.41 0.79
C ALA A 451 11.31 -2.37 1.67
N PRO A 452 10.35 -1.59 1.14
CA PRO A 452 9.60 -0.61 1.94
C PRO A 452 8.77 -1.26 3.07
N GLU A 453 8.73 -0.66 4.27
CA GLU A 453 7.78 -1.04 5.33
C GLU A 453 6.36 -0.63 4.94
N ASN A 454 5.42 -1.57 5.01
CA ASN A 454 4.05 -1.36 4.55
C ASN A 454 3.14 -0.69 5.59
N MET A 455 3.42 -0.89 6.88
CA MET A 455 2.65 -0.29 7.96
C MET A 455 3.56 0.55 8.84
N ILE A 456 3.60 1.85 8.56
CA ILE A 456 4.48 2.78 9.27
C ILE A 456 3.92 3.13 10.66
N ARG A 457 2.59 3.14 10.79
CA ARG A 457 1.87 3.58 11.99
C ARG A 457 0.77 2.57 12.33
N CYS A 458 0.44 2.51 13.62
CA CYS A 458 -0.75 1.78 14.07
C CYS A 458 -2.01 2.45 13.52
N MET A 459 -3.04 1.68 13.20
CA MET A 459 -4.34 2.20 12.79
C MET A 459 -4.88 3.22 13.81
N ALA A 460 -4.76 2.93 15.10
CA ALA A 460 -5.16 3.83 16.19
C ALA A 460 -4.22 5.05 16.40
N ASN A 461 -3.15 5.21 15.62
CA ASN A 461 -2.24 6.37 15.65
C ASN A 461 -2.27 7.12 14.31
N ASN A 462 -3.49 7.36 13.79
CA ASN A 462 -3.74 8.15 12.59
C ASN A 462 -4.99 9.02 12.78
N TYR A 463 -4.81 10.33 12.90
CA TYR A 463 -5.91 11.31 12.99
C TYR A 463 -6.27 11.95 11.65
N SER A 464 -5.44 11.74 10.62
CA SER A 464 -5.62 12.28 9.28
C SER A 464 -5.90 11.14 8.32
N THR A 465 -6.98 11.26 7.55
CA THR A 465 -7.34 10.26 6.54
C THR A 465 -6.26 10.18 5.48
N LEU A 466 -5.73 11.32 5.07
CA LEU A 466 -4.63 11.43 4.13
C LEU A 466 -3.37 10.72 4.63
N GLY A 467 -3.02 10.95 5.90
CA GLY A 467 -1.85 10.32 6.51
C GLY A 467 -2.01 8.83 6.76
N PHE A 468 -3.24 8.38 7.03
CA PHE A 468 -3.57 6.97 7.05
C PHE A 468 -3.25 6.30 5.71
N TRP A 469 -3.74 6.83 4.59
CA TRP A 469 -3.50 6.25 3.26
C TRP A 469 -2.04 6.28 2.81
N ARG A 470 -1.24 7.23 3.29
CA ARG A 470 0.22 7.28 3.05
C ARG A 470 1.01 6.29 3.93
N SER A 471 0.48 5.94 5.10
CA SER A 471 1.14 5.05 6.07
C SER A 471 0.68 3.59 5.97
N TRP A 472 -0.49 3.36 5.39
CA TRP A 472 -1.09 2.05 5.14
C TRP A 472 -0.69 1.51 3.77
N HIS A 473 -0.28 0.24 3.72
CA HIS A 473 0.20 -0.44 2.51
C HIS A 473 1.19 0.44 1.70
N ARG A 474 2.16 1.04 2.39
CA ARG A 474 3.02 2.11 1.85
C ARG A 474 3.72 1.73 0.55
N SER A 475 4.18 0.49 0.39
CA SER A 475 4.84 0.07 -0.86
C SER A 475 3.92 0.21 -2.06
N TYR A 476 2.64 -0.12 -1.89
CA TYR A 476 1.62 0.02 -2.92
C TYR A 476 1.31 1.50 -3.19
N ASN A 477 1.21 2.34 -2.16
CA ASN A 477 1.06 3.79 -2.34
C ASN A 477 2.22 4.38 -3.16
N LEU A 478 3.47 4.03 -2.82
CA LEU A 478 4.65 4.47 -3.58
C LEU A 478 4.60 4.01 -5.05
N TRP A 479 4.15 2.78 -5.28
CA TRP A 479 3.98 2.21 -6.61
C TRP A 479 2.92 2.97 -7.42
N ILE A 480 1.73 3.19 -6.86
CA ILE A 480 0.63 3.95 -7.46
C ILE A 480 1.10 5.35 -7.85
N VAL A 481 1.82 6.01 -6.93
CA VAL A 481 2.31 7.37 -7.16
C VAL A 481 3.22 7.41 -8.38
N ARG A 482 4.14 6.44 -8.48
CA ARG A 482 5.10 6.37 -9.58
C ARG A 482 4.47 5.99 -10.93
N TYR A 483 3.61 4.98 -10.97
CA TYR A 483 3.19 4.34 -12.21
C TYR A 483 1.80 4.76 -12.71
N ILE A 484 0.98 5.39 -11.87
CA ILE A 484 -0.34 5.92 -12.25
C ILE A 484 -0.37 7.42 -12.07
N TYR A 485 -0.16 7.90 -10.84
CA TYR A 485 -0.44 9.28 -10.46
C TYR A 485 0.45 10.31 -11.18
N VAL A 486 1.77 10.12 -11.13
CA VAL A 486 2.73 11.03 -11.79
C VAL A 486 2.56 11.01 -13.32
N PRO A 487 2.43 9.86 -14.00
CA PRO A 487 2.24 9.80 -15.45
C PRO A 487 1.00 10.53 -15.99
N VAL A 488 -0.12 10.56 -15.25
CA VAL A 488 -1.36 11.22 -15.70
C VAL A 488 -1.42 12.73 -15.38
N GLY A 489 -0.28 13.32 -14.97
CA GLY A 489 -0.13 14.76 -14.73
C GLY A 489 -0.01 15.14 -13.26
N GLY A 490 -0.11 14.17 -12.34
CA GLY A 490 0.11 14.37 -10.91
C GLY A 490 -0.66 15.56 -10.34
N ALA A 491 0.07 16.47 -9.67
CA ALA A 491 -0.52 17.65 -9.04
C ALA A 491 -1.19 18.62 -10.02
N LYS A 492 -0.74 18.66 -11.29
CA LYS A 492 -1.35 19.54 -12.31
C LYS A 492 -2.76 19.09 -12.68
N ASN A 493 -3.02 17.78 -12.61
CA ASN A 493 -4.30 17.14 -12.93
C ASN A 493 -4.86 16.36 -11.73
N ALA A 494 -4.82 16.95 -10.54
CA ALA A 494 -5.02 16.21 -9.28
C ALA A 494 -6.35 15.44 -9.21
N ILE A 495 -7.47 16.02 -9.67
CA ILE A 495 -8.80 15.40 -9.58
C ILE A 495 -8.91 14.14 -10.46
N PRO A 496 -8.72 14.22 -11.80
CA PRO A 496 -8.82 13.02 -12.64
C PRO A 496 -7.75 11.99 -12.30
N ALA A 497 -6.54 12.44 -11.91
CA ALA A 497 -5.48 11.54 -11.45
C ALA A 497 -5.91 10.74 -10.21
N THR A 498 -6.52 11.41 -9.24
CA THR A 498 -7.00 10.76 -8.01
C THR A 498 -8.18 9.83 -8.26
N LEU A 499 -9.16 10.24 -9.07
CA LEU A 499 -10.30 9.38 -9.42
C LEU A 499 -9.81 8.10 -10.11
N LEU A 500 -8.84 8.23 -11.03
CA LEU A 500 -8.22 7.07 -11.68
C LEU A 500 -7.50 6.18 -10.67
N VAL A 501 -6.72 6.77 -9.75
CA VAL A 501 -6.01 6.04 -8.71
C VAL A 501 -6.97 5.25 -7.82
N PHE A 502 -8.01 5.87 -7.27
CA PHE A 502 -8.96 5.17 -6.39
C PHE A 502 -9.80 4.14 -7.16
N THR A 503 -10.14 4.41 -8.42
CA THR A 503 -10.77 3.42 -9.29
C THR A 503 -9.86 2.21 -9.44
N PHE A 504 -8.59 2.41 -9.80
CA PHE A 504 -7.63 1.30 -9.92
C PHE A 504 -7.46 0.53 -8.60
N VAL A 505 -7.35 1.23 -7.46
CA VAL A 505 -7.23 0.61 -6.13
C VAL A 505 -8.44 -0.28 -5.84
N ALA A 506 -9.66 0.22 -6.09
CA ALA A 506 -10.87 -0.56 -5.89
C ALA A 506 -10.92 -1.79 -6.79
N LEU A 507 -10.63 -1.64 -8.09
CA LEU A 507 -10.64 -2.73 -9.06
C LEU A 507 -9.55 -3.78 -8.74
N TRP A 508 -8.35 -3.36 -8.33
CA TRP A 508 -7.25 -4.27 -8.02
C TRP A 508 -7.50 -5.07 -6.73
N HIS A 509 -8.15 -4.48 -5.72
CA HIS A 509 -8.46 -5.16 -4.48
C HIS A 509 -9.66 -6.11 -4.60
N ASP A 510 -10.67 -5.75 -5.39
CA ASP A 510 -11.89 -6.54 -5.53
C ASP A 510 -12.49 -6.37 -6.92
N LEU A 511 -12.28 -7.43 -7.70
CA LEU A 511 -12.76 -7.54 -9.06
C LEU A 511 -14.27 -7.82 -9.11
N SER A 512 -14.94 -8.06 -7.97
CA SER A 512 -16.40 -8.21 -7.88
C SER A 512 -17.17 -6.87 -7.82
N LEU A 513 -16.46 -5.74 -7.91
CA LEU A 513 -16.99 -4.36 -7.91
C LEU A 513 -17.73 -3.94 -6.63
N LYS A 514 -17.85 -4.79 -5.61
CA LYS A 514 -18.53 -4.46 -4.35
C LYS A 514 -17.77 -3.40 -3.56
N LEU A 515 -16.45 -3.44 -3.59
CA LEU A 515 -15.59 -2.41 -3.00
C LEU A 515 -15.46 -1.13 -3.84
N LEU A 516 -16.02 -1.07 -5.06
CA LEU A 516 -16.03 0.17 -5.85
C LEU A 516 -16.88 1.23 -5.15
N THR A 517 -18.10 0.88 -4.71
CA THR A 517 -18.96 1.77 -3.93
C THR A 517 -18.28 2.24 -2.64
N TRP A 518 -17.51 1.36 -2.00
CA TRP A 518 -16.70 1.69 -0.83
C TRP A 518 -15.58 2.69 -1.14
N GLY A 519 -14.84 2.50 -2.23
CA GLY A 519 -13.75 3.42 -2.64
C GLY A 519 -14.25 4.83 -2.96
N TRP A 520 -15.45 4.95 -3.53
CA TRP A 520 -16.09 6.23 -3.79
C TRP A 520 -16.56 6.92 -2.51
N LEU A 521 -17.11 6.17 -1.56
CA LEU A 521 -17.51 6.67 -0.24
C LEU A 521 -16.31 7.18 0.57
N VAL A 522 -15.16 6.49 0.52
CA VAL A 522 -13.91 6.98 1.11
C VAL A 522 -13.46 8.30 0.47
N THR A 523 -13.61 8.43 -0.84
CA THR A 523 -13.25 9.67 -1.56
C THR A 523 -14.11 10.86 -1.09
N LEU A 524 -15.41 10.62 -0.85
CA LEU A 524 -16.30 11.61 -0.26
C LEU A 524 -15.87 12.01 1.16
N PHE A 525 -15.39 11.07 1.97
CA PHE A 525 -14.94 11.34 3.35
C PHE A 525 -13.60 12.09 3.45
N ILE A 526 -12.77 12.05 2.40
CA ILE A 526 -11.53 12.83 2.32
C ILE A 526 -11.82 14.31 2.02
N LEU A 527 -12.91 14.60 1.31
CA LEU A 527 -13.20 15.94 0.81
C LEU A 527 -13.35 17.00 1.94
N PRO A 528 -14.04 16.75 3.06
CA PRO A 528 -14.10 17.69 4.18
C PRO A 528 -12.71 18.03 4.75
N GLU A 529 -11.82 17.03 4.92
CA GLU A 529 -10.46 17.28 5.41
C GLU A 529 -9.69 18.21 4.46
N VAL A 530 -9.82 17.97 3.15
CA VAL A 530 -9.15 18.78 2.11
C VAL A 530 -9.70 20.21 2.10
N ILE A 531 -11.01 20.39 2.15
CA ILE A 531 -11.67 21.70 2.17
C ILE A 531 -11.27 22.47 3.43
N CYS A 532 -11.35 21.86 4.61
CA CYS A 532 -10.99 22.52 5.87
C CYS A 532 -9.53 22.97 5.89
N ARG A 533 -8.59 22.17 5.35
CA ARG A 533 -7.17 22.55 5.25
C ARG A 533 -6.91 23.74 4.32
N GLN A 534 -7.83 24.07 3.41
CA GLN A 534 -7.72 25.25 2.55
C GLN A 534 -8.12 26.53 3.27
N PHE A 535 -9.19 26.49 4.06
CA PHE A 535 -9.68 27.66 4.80
C PHE A 535 -8.90 27.92 6.09
N PHE A 536 -8.45 26.85 6.76
CA PHE A 536 -7.76 26.92 8.04
C PHE A 536 -6.31 26.46 7.89
N THR A 537 -5.45 27.36 7.41
CA THR A 537 -4.03 27.05 7.18
C THR A 537 -3.19 27.28 8.43
N GLU A 538 -2.24 26.37 8.69
CA GLU A 538 -1.26 26.52 9.78
C GLU A 538 -0.44 27.81 9.64
N LYS A 539 -0.20 28.28 8.41
CA LYS A 539 0.50 29.54 8.17
C LYS A 539 -0.24 30.77 8.67
N GLN A 540 -1.57 30.73 8.72
CA GLN A 540 -2.40 31.87 9.13
C GLN A 540 -2.80 31.80 10.60
N TYR A 541 -3.06 30.59 11.10
CA TYR A 541 -3.66 30.40 12.43
C TYR A 541 -2.80 29.53 13.37
N GLY A 542 -1.63 29.04 12.94
CA GLY A 542 -0.82 28.04 13.65
C GLY A 542 -0.29 28.47 15.02
N ASP A 543 -0.20 29.78 15.26
CA ASP A 543 0.24 30.38 16.53
C ASP A 543 -0.92 30.61 17.52
N LEU A 544 -2.16 30.49 17.05
CA LEU A 544 -3.34 30.67 17.90
C LEU A 544 -3.60 29.42 18.74
N TRP A 545 -3.89 29.62 20.03
CA TRP A 545 -4.10 28.52 20.99
C TRP A 545 -5.26 27.60 20.58
N TRP A 546 -6.34 28.17 20.03
CA TRP A 546 -7.55 27.44 19.65
C TRP A 546 -7.39 26.62 18.36
N PHE A 547 -6.43 26.98 17.50
CA PHE A 547 -6.27 26.33 16.19
C PHE A 547 -5.96 24.84 16.33
N ARG A 548 -5.10 24.48 17.29
CA ARG A 548 -4.81 23.07 17.62
C ARG A 548 -6.08 22.32 18.04
N HIS A 549 -6.95 22.94 18.83
CA HIS A 549 -8.17 22.31 19.30
C HIS A 549 -9.19 22.15 18.16
N LEU A 550 -9.29 23.13 17.26
CA LEU A 550 -10.09 23.00 16.03
C LEU A 550 -9.58 21.86 15.14
N CYS A 551 -8.26 21.77 14.93
CA CYS A 551 -7.65 20.66 14.19
C CYS A 551 -7.91 19.31 14.84
N ALA A 552 -7.89 19.24 16.18
CA ALA A 552 -8.18 18.02 16.90
C ALA A 552 -9.65 17.59 16.75
N ALA A 553 -10.59 18.55 16.80
CA ALA A 553 -12.01 18.27 16.52
C ALA A 553 -12.20 17.73 15.08
N GLY A 554 -11.54 18.34 14.09
CA GLY A 554 -11.50 17.80 12.73
C GLY A 554 -10.88 16.40 12.65
N GLY A 555 -9.83 16.15 13.44
CA GLY A 555 -9.21 14.83 13.58
C GLY A 555 -10.16 13.77 14.14
N VAL A 556 -10.98 14.10 15.13
CA VAL A 556 -12.02 13.20 15.65
C VAL A 556 -13.01 12.81 14.56
N ILE A 557 -13.49 13.80 13.79
CA ILE A 557 -14.42 13.56 12.67
C ILE A 557 -13.77 12.63 11.63
N ASN A 558 -12.50 12.85 11.29
CA ASN A 558 -11.76 11.97 10.37
C ASN A 558 -11.63 10.54 10.90
N VAL A 559 -11.29 10.37 12.19
CA VAL A 559 -11.18 9.05 12.82
C VAL A 559 -12.52 8.33 12.76
N LEU A 560 -13.63 8.99 13.12
CA LEU A 560 -14.97 8.40 13.08
C LEU A 560 -15.38 8.01 11.66
N MET A 561 -15.20 8.90 10.67
CA MET A 561 -15.50 8.60 9.26
C MET A 561 -14.69 7.41 8.75
N MET A 562 -13.40 7.35 9.09
CA MET A 562 -12.52 6.24 8.70
C MET A 562 -12.89 4.94 9.40
N MET A 563 -13.25 4.98 10.68
CA MET A 563 -13.75 3.80 11.38
C MET A 563 -15.04 3.30 10.72
N THR A 564 -16.01 4.18 10.49
CA THR A 564 -17.27 3.85 9.80
C THR A 564 -17.01 3.22 8.43
N ALA A 565 -16.22 3.86 7.56
CA ALA A 565 -15.94 3.34 6.22
C ALA A 565 -15.32 1.93 6.27
N ASN A 566 -14.32 1.73 7.13
CA ASN A 566 -13.63 0.43 7.22
C ASN A 566 -14.50 -0.64 7.89
N LEU A 567 -15.37 -0.27 8.82
CA LEU A 567 -16.33 -1.20 9.41
C LEU A 567 -17.38 -1.66 8.41
N VAL A 568 -17.89 -0.77 7.56
CA VAL A 568 -18.78 -1.16 6.44
C VAL A 568 -18.05 -2.11 5.48
N GLY A 569 -16.83 -1.76 5.06
CA GLY A 569 -16.12 -2.47 4.00
C GLY A 569 -15.54 -3.84 4.42
N PHE A 570 -15.00 -3.95 5.64
CA PHE A 570 -14.19 -5.11 6.04
C PHE A 570 -14.69 -5.81 7.31
N ALA A 571 -15.57 -5.19 8.10
CA ALA A 571 -16.03 -5.74 9.37
C ALA A 571 -17.50 -6.19 9.30
N ILE A 572 -18.44 -5.30 9.62
CA ILE A 572 -19.83 -5.64 9.95
C ILE A 572 -20.83 -5.41 8.82
N GLY A 573 -20.38 -4.83 7.69
CA GLY A 573 -21.24 -4.55 6.54
C GLY A 573 -22.15 -3.33 6.75
N THR A 574 -22.98 -3.04 5.75
CA THR A 574 -23.94 -1.93 5.77
C THR A 574 -25.00 -2.14 6.85
N ASP A 575 -25.54 -3.34 6.98
CA ASP A 575 -26.62 -3.65 7.93
C ASP A 575 -26.13 -3.56 9.38
N GLY A 576 -24.92 -4.07 9.64
CA GLY A 576 -24.30 -3.97 10.96
C GLY A 576 -23.99 -2.53 11.35
N MET A 577 -23.51 -1.72 10.41
CA MET A 577 -23.27 -0.29 10.66
C MET A 577 -24.56 0.50 10.83
N ALA A 578 -25.62 0.20 10.07
CA ALA A 578 -26.92 0.83 10.25
C ALA A 578 -27.48 0.54 11.64
N TYR A 579 -27.40 -0.72 12.10
CA TYR A 579 -27.76 -1.09 13.47
C TYR A 579 -26.92 -0.34 14.51
N MET A 580 -25.61 -0.25 14.31
CA MET A 580 -24.72 0.49 15.22
C MET A 580 -25.08 1.98 15.30
N TRP A 581 -25.34 2.63 14.16
CA TRP A 581 -25.77 4.02 14.14
C TRP A 581 -27.12 4.23 14.83
N GLN A 582 -28.06 3.32 14.63
CA GLN A 582 -29.34 3.36 15.32
C GLN A 582 -29.15 3.29 16.84
N GLN A 583 -28.35 2.36 17.35
CA GLN A 583 -28.08 2.25 18.79
C GLN A 583 -27.30 3.45 19.35
N LEU A 584 -26.47 4.10 18.54
CA LEU A 584 -25.67 5.26 18.96
C LEU A 584 -26.44 6.59 18.93
N LEU A 585 -27.49 6.71 18.11
CA LEU A 585 -28.20 7.97 17.89
C LEU A 585 -29.68 7.95 18.30
N ALA A 586 -30.29 6.79 18.52
CA ALA A 586 -31.71 6.71 18.84
C ALA A 586 -32.02 7.14 20.27
N ASP A 587 -31.18 6.76 21.24
CA ASP A 587 -31.45 6.95 22.67
C ASP A 587 -30.47 7.93 23.32
N TRP A 588 -30.89 8.57 24.41
CA TRP A 588 -30.06 9.51 25.18
C TRP A 588 -28.76 8.88 25.67
N ASP A 589 -28.78 7.61 26.07
CA ASP A 589 -27.58 6.87 26.49
C ASP A 589 -26.58 6.70 25.33
N GLY A 590 -27.09 6.47 24.12
CA GLY A 590 -26.28 6.41 22.90
C GLY A 590 -25.63 7.75 22.57
N ILE A 591 -26.40 8.83 22.64
CA ILE A 591 -25.92 10.19 22.38
C ILE A 591 -24.87 10.62 23.42
N LEU A 592 -25.11 10.35 24.71
CA LEU A 592 -24.17 10.63 25.78
C LEU A 592 -22.87 9.82 25.61
N PHE A 593 -22.99 8.55 25.22
CA PHE A 593 -21.84 7.72 24.88
C PHE A 593 -21.07 8.31 23.70
N MET A 594 -21.75 8.71 22.62
CA MET A 594 -21.11 9.30 21.44
C MET A 594 -20.35 10.59 21.80
N PHE A 595 -20.95 11.46 22.59
CA PHE A 595 -20.28 12.66 23.09
C PHE A 595 -19.03 12.32 23.91
N SER A 596 -19.14 11.34 24.81
CA SER A 596 -18.02 10.86 25.63
C SER A 596 -16.91 10.24 24.78
N ALA A 597 -17.27 9.43 23.77
CA ALA A 597 -16.35 8.83 22.82
C ALA A 597 -15.61 9.90 22.01
N CYS A 598 -16.31 10.93 21.52
CA CYS A 598 -15.71 12.08 20.85
C CYS A 598 -14.71 12.81 21.76
N ALA A 599 -15.03 13.01 23.04
CA ALA A 599 -14.12 13.63 23.99
C ALA A 599 -12.85 12.78 24.24
N VAL A 600 -13.00 11.46 24.36
CA VAL A 600 -11.87 10.53 24.48
C VAL A 600 -11.00 10.54 23.21
N LEU A 601 -11.63 10.47 22.04
CA LEU A 601 -10.91 10.53 20.76
C LEU A 601 -10.18 11.87 20.60
N PHE A 602 -10.78 12.97 21.06
CA PHE A 602 -10.13 14.28 21.05
C PHE A 602 -8.83 14.26 21.86
N VAL A 603 -8.86 13.68 23.07
CA VAL A 603 -7.66 13.47 23.88
C VAL A 603 -6.63 12.61 23.13
N GLY A 604 -7.08 11.52 22.50
CA GLY A 604 -6.22 10.69 21.65
C GLY A 604 -5.55 11.47 20.53
N VAL A 605 -6.29 12.31 19.80
CA VAL A 605 -5.77 13.14 18.71
C VAL A 605 -4.78 14.18 19.23
N GLN A 606 -5.02 14.80 20.40
CA GLN A 606 -4.06 15.72 21.02
C GLN A 606 -2.73 15.03 21.36
N VAL A 607 -2.80 13.81 21.89
CA VAL A 607 -1.60 12.99 22.15
C VAL A 607 -0.89 12.65 20.84
N MET A 608 -1.62 12.34 19.76
CA MET A 608 -1.02 12.11 18.45
C MET A 608 -0.31 13.37 17.91
N PHE A 609 -0.86 14.57 18.10
CA PHE A 609 -0.18 15.82 17.69
C PHE A 609 1.15 16.01 18.43
N GLU A 610 1.16 15.87 19.76
CA GLU A 610 2.40 16.00 20.53
C GLU A 610 3.42 14.92 20.17
N TYR A 611 2.95 13.71 19.87
CA TYR A 611 3.81 12.64 19.40
C TYR A 611 4.42 12.95 18.00
N ARG A 612 3.70 13.65 17.11
CA ARG A 612 4.27 14.15 15.84
C ARG A 612 5.33 15.23 16.07
N GLU A 613 5.07 16.17 16.98
CA GLU A 613 6.06 17.18 17.37
C GLU A 613 7.30 16.54 18.01
N GLU A 614 7.13 15.47 18.78
CA GLU A 614 8.25 14.71 19.34
C GLU A 614 9.06 13.98 18.27
N GLU A 615 8.41 13.38 17.27
CA GLU A 615 9.08 12.82 16.11
C GLU A 615 9.95 13.90 15.42
N LEU A 616 9.39 15.10 15.19
CA LEU A 616 10.11 16.23 14.61
C LEU A 616 11.29 16.70 15.49
N ARG A 617 11.12 16.80 16.81
CA ARG A 617 12.21 17.11 17.77
C ARG A 617 13.36 16.12 17.71
N ARG A 618 13.06 14.85 17.39
CA ARG A 618 14.06 13.77 17.23
C ARG A 618 14.61 13.68 15.80
N GLY A 619 14.27 14.62 14.90
CA GLY A 619 14.68 14.62 13.50
C GLY A 619 13.97 13.57 12.64
N ILE A 620 12.85 13.02 13.12
CA ILE A 620 12.06 12.01 12.41
C ILE A 620 10.90 12.69 11.69
N ASP A 621 11.06 12.95 10.39
CA ASP A 621 9.97 13.40 9.52
C ASP A 621 9.47 12.23 8.66
N ARG A 622 8.39 11.59 9.12
CA ARG A 622 7.66 10.62 8.32
C ARG A 622 6.60 11.39 7.55
N LYS A 623 6.79 11.50 6.24
CA LYS A 623 5.84 12.11 5.28
C LYS A 623 4.58 11.25 5.09
N CYS A 624 3.94 10.85 6.18
CA CYS A 624 2.63 10.22 6.24
C CYS A 624 1.74 10.99 7.20
#